data_AF-A0A9Q3WA41-F1
#
_entry.id   AF-A0A9Q3WA41-F1
#
_cell.length_a   1.000
_cell.length_b   1.000
_cell.length_c   1.000
_cell.angle_alpha   90.00
_cell.angle_beta   90.00
_cell.angle_gamma   90.00
#
_symmetry.space_group_name_H-M   'P 1'
#
loop_
_entity.id
_entity.type
_entity.pdbx_description
1 polymer ?
#
loop_
_entity_poly.entity_id
_entity_poly.type
_entity_poly.pdbx_seq_one_letter_code
_entity_poly.pdbx_strand_id
1 'polypeptide(L)'
;MLDALKTFFYHRDHRASEEDATRLPPSHHHEDHEDRVADGNGTPVAQPRGKPLTWPEIKKAYQRGPSFTRFLPWVEYLPDSGCFLLEDGVSVGIAAEVTPIPTEGRSQDTLAGLRDQIEATLQDALPEYDSYPWVVQLYCRDEVDPAAEMARVVQHADPALLDTAFTQAWLRSMEQHLQAIAKPGGLFQDDVVTRTDWRGQTRRVRLVLYRWLGPNPKGVPEEATNQVYDRLAAGLEGTGLQLKKMNGAAFHRWMLTWFNPRPATDPDTPHAFYDRVAYPGDDAVAGLPDYDFAEDLLYRSPRADVDSGLWYFDGLPHRAIPVEAMRRAPDVGHLTGEMPPGRWAGVQRAYGRAAGGHRDGPHDGRHAPGRVGGPHQHPTRQGARRQRARHRGAGGLPNRTRHAEPESQALSVLPG
;
A
#
# COMPACT_ATOMS: atom_id res chain seq x y z
N MET A 1 5.11 8.00 3.36
CA MET A 1 4.15 6.98 3.85
C MET A 1 4.73 5.57 3.90
N LEU A 2 5.21 5.00 2.79
CA LEU A 2 5.76 3.63 2.78
C LEU A 2 7.02 3.45 3.63
N ASP A 3 7.86 4.47 3.81
CA ASP A 3 9.05 4.35 4.68
C ASP A 3 8.72 4.38 6.18
N ALA A 4 7.69 5.12 6.59
CA ALA A 4 7.11 4.99 7.93
C ALA A 4 6.61 3.55 8.13
N LEU A 5 5.79 3.04 7.20
CA LEU A 5 5.32 1.65 7.24
C LEU A 5 6.47 0.62 7.20
N LYS A 6 7.52 0.80 6.41
CA LYS A 6 8.72 -0.06 6.45
C LYS A 6 9.33 -0.07 7.85
N THR A 7 9.49 1.09 8.49
CA THR A 7 9.94 1.16 9.89
C THR A 7 9.02 0.36 10.83
N PHE A 8 7.69 0.41 10.64
CA PHE A 8 6.72 -0.40 11.42
C PHE A 8 6.68 -1.90 11.10
N PHE A 9 7.09 -2.31 9.91
CA PHE A 9 7.11 -3.73 9.49
C PHE A 9 8.51 -4.39 9.57
N TYR A 10 9.60 -3.63 9.75
CA TYR A 10 10.98 -4.13 9.68
C TYR A 10 11.94 -3.76 10.82
N HIS A 11 11.53 -3.03 11.87
CA HIS A 11 12.47 -2.72 12.95
C HIS A 11 12.84 -3.94 13.82
N ARG A 12 13.98 -4.54 13.49
CA ARG A 12 14.97 -4.98 14.50
C ARG A 12 15.92 -3.81 14.75
N ASP A 13 15.81 -3.26 15.95
CA ASP A 13 16.76 -2.43 16.71
C ASP A 13 17.70 -1.44 16.00
N HIS A 14 17.63 -0.17 16.43
CA HIS A 14 18.68 0.41 17.29
C HIS A 14 18.33 1.82 17.79
N ARG A 15 17.59 1.92 18.91
CA ARG A 15 17.69 2.99 19.96
C ARG A 15 16.64 2.82 21.07
N ALA A 16 16.63 1.65 21.69
CA ALA A 16 16.19 1.50 23.09
C ALA A 16 17.43 1.15 23.91
N SER A 17 17.61 1.78 25.07
CA SER A 17 18.64 1.38 26.04
C SER A 17 18.32 -0.02 26.60
N GLU A 18 19.35 -0.81 26.90
CA GLU A 18 19.21 -2.20 27.38
C GLU A 18 18.35 -2.35 28.65
N GLU A 19 18.06 -1.26 29.36
CA GLU A 19 17.17 -1.24 30.53
C GLU A 19 15.67 -1.46 30.22
N ASP A 20 15.17 -1.16 29.01
CA ASP A 20 13.76 -1.38 28.68
C ASP A 20 13.46 -2.80 28.17
N ALA A 21 14.47 -3.50 27.65
CA ALA A 21 14.31 -4.84 27.06
C ALA A 21 14.00 -5.95 28.07
N THR A 22 14.13 -5.69 29.38
CA THR A 22 13.84 -6.66 30.45
C THR A 22 12.43 -6.57 31.02
N ARG A 23 11.60 -5.63 30.55
CA ARG A 23 10.21 -5.48 30.99
C ARG A 23 9.23 -6.12 30.01
N LEU A 24 9.08 -7.43 30.12
CA LEU A 24 7.87 -8.12 29.64
C LEU A 24 6.63 -7.42 30.23
N PRO A 25 5.63 -7.02 29.42
CA PRO A 25 4.34 -6.64 29.97
C PRO A 25 3.76 -7.85 30.69
N PRO A 26 3.12 -7.68 31.87
CA PRO A 26 2.49 -8.80 32.56
C PRO A 26 1.45 -9.43 31.63
N SER A 27 1.46 -10.76 31.54
CA SER A 27 0.42 -11.49 30.85
C SER A 27 -0.92 -11.14 31.48
N HIS A 28 -1.78 -10.46 30.71
CA HIS A 28 -3.19 -10.37 31.04
C HIS A 28 -3.81 -11.75 30.83
N HIS A 29 -3.61 -12.62 31.82
CA HIS A 29 -4.53 -13.71 32.07
C HIS A 29 -5.90 -13.07 32.23
N HIS A 30 -6.83 -13.42 31.34
CA HIS A 30 -8.23 -13.48 31.76
C HIS A 30 -8.28 -14.57 32.83
N GLU A 31 -8.05 -14.17 34.08
CA GLU A 31 -8.48 -14.96 35.21
C GLU A 31 -10.00 -15.04 35.10
N ASP A 32 -10.51 -16.26 34.90
CA ASP A 32 -11.93 -16.54 35.04
C ASP A 32 -12.34 -16.06 36.44
N HIS A 33 -13.13 -14.99 36.50
CA HIS A 33 -13.62 -14.48 37.77
C HIS A 33 -14.58 -15.52 38.37
N GLU A 34 -14.05 -16.38 39.24
CA GLU A 34 -14.82 -17.26 40.12
C GLU A 34 -15.61 -16.42 41.13
N ASP A 35 -16.70 -15.83 40.65
CA ASP A 35 -17.67 -15.08 41.44
C ASP A 35 -18.49 -16.05 42.30
N ARG A 36 -17.88 -16.55 43.39
CA ARG A 36 -18.51 -17.19 44.57
C ARG A 36 -17.51 -17.45 45.71
N VAL A 37 -17.23 -16.42 46.51
CA VAL A 37 -16.83 -16.66 47.91
C VAL A 37 -18.10 -16.85 48.74
N ALA A 38 -18.57 -18.09 48.79
CA ALA A 38 -19.49 -18.50 49.84
C ALA A 38 -18.72 -18.57 51.17
N ASP A 39 -19.36 -18.19 52.28
CA ASP A 39 -18.91 -18.72 53.57
C ASP A 39 -19.09 -20.25 53.59
N GLY A 40 -18.50 -20.93 54.59
CA GLY A 40 -18.63 -22.39 54.72
C GLY A 40 -20.07 -22.91 54.89
N ASN A 41 -21.07 -22.03 54.93
CA ASN A 41 -22.49 -22.32 55.05
C ASN A 41 -23.29 -21.99 53.77
N GLY A 42 -22.66 -21.53 52.69
CA GLY A 42 -23.33 -21.26 51.41
C GLY A 42 -23.99 -19.88 51.29
N THR A 43 -23.71 -18.95 52.21
CA THR A 43 -24.28 -17.59 52.17
C THR A 43 -23.46 -16.70 51.22
N PRO A 44 -24.10 -15.91 50.32
CA PRO A 44 -23.37 -14.94 49.50
C PRO A 44 -22.77 -13.84 50.37
N VAL A 45 -21.44 -13.78 50.47
CA VAL A 45 -20.73 -12.75 51.24
C VAL A 45 -20.55 -11.51 50.36
N ALA A 46 -20.85 -10.33 50.91
CA ALA A 46 -20.57 -9.07 50.23
C ALA A 46 -19.06 -8.92 49.98
N GLN A 47 -18.65 -8.69 48.73
CA GLN A 47 -17.23 -8.55 48.40
C GLN A 47 -16.60 -7.39 49.19
N PRO A 48 -15.41 -7.58 49.79
CA PRO A 48 -14.72 -6.52 50.49
C PRO A 48 -14.33 -5.42 49.49
N ARG A 49 -14.39 -4.15 49.92
CA ARG A 49 -14.13 -2.95 49.09
C ARG A 49 -12.71 -2.86 48.47
N GLY A 50 -11.85 -3.85 48.70
CA GLY A 50 -10.45 -3.84 48.31
C GLY A 50 -9.61 -2.83 49.12
N LYS A 51 -8.32 -2.75 48.78
CA LYS A 51 -7.47 -1.64 49.23
C LYS A 51 -7.72 -0.43 48.32
N PRO A 52 -7.77 0.81 48.82
CA PRO A 52 -7.78 1.98 47.98
C PRO A 52 -6.56 2.01 47.05
N LEU A 53 -6.78 2.31 45.77
CA LEU A 53 -5.70 2.48 44.80
C LEU A 53 -4.74 3.59 45.27
N THR A 54 -3.45 3.29 45.26
CA THR A 54 -2.39 4.23 45.55
C THR A 54 -2.15 5.17 44.37
N TRP A 55 -1.59 6.37 44.62
CA TRP A 55 -1.25 7.31 43.55
C TRP A 55 -0.38 6.71 42.41
N PRO A 56 0.60 5.83 42.67
CA PRO A 56 1.32 5.10 41.62
C PRO A 56 0.43 4.17 40.78
N GLU A 57 -0.50 3.44 41.40
CA GLU A 57 -1.44 2.56 40.67
C GLU A 57 -2.42 3.35 39.82
N ILE A 58 -2.96 4.46 40.36
CA ILE A 58 -3.77 5.42 39.63
C ILE A 58 -2.98 5.98 38.42
N LYS A 59 -1.75 6.47 38.66
CA LYS A 59 -0.90 7.02 37.61
C LYS A 59 -0.57 5.98 36.53
N LYS A 60 -0.34 4.71 36.91
CA LYS A 60 -0.12 3.60 35.99
C LYS A 60 -1.37 3.27 35.17
N ALA A 61 -2.57 3.30 35.77
CA ALA A 61 -3.83 3.11 35.06
C ALA A 61 -4.11 4.22 34.03
N TYR A 62 -3.61 5.44 34.25
CA TYR A 62 -3.69 6.55 33.30
C TYR A 62 -2.53 6.62 32.29
N GLN A 63 -1.55 5.70 32.33
CA GLN A 63 -0.54 5.60 31.27
C GLN A 63 -1.19 5.02 30.01
N ARG A 64 -1.55 5.90 29.07
CA ARG A 64 -1.96 5.48 27.72
C ARG A 64 -0.78 4.74 27.06
N GLY A 65 -1.05 3.57 26.50
CA GLY A 65 -0.11 2.89 25.61
C GLY A 65 0.15 3.71 24.34
N PRO A 66 1.17 3.37 23.54
CA PRO A 66 1.43 4.04 22.28
C PRO A 66 0.22 3.86 21.34
N SER A 67 -0.40 4.97 20.92
CA SER A 67 -1.43 4.91 19.87
C SER A 67 -0.78 4.61 18.52
N PHE A 68 -1.47 3.84 17.68
CA PHE A 68 -1.07 3.66 16.28
C PHE A 68 -1.20 4.97 15.49
N THR A 69 -2.18 5.83 15.82
CA THR A 69 -2.45 7.09 15.09
C THR A 69 -1.24 8.04 15.11
N ARG A 70 -0.55 8.11 16.26
CA ARG A 70 0.70 8.86 16.49
C ARG A 70 1.83 8.54 15.49
N PHE A 71 1.74 7.40 14.82
CA PHE A 71 2.75 6.90 13.88
C PHE A 71 2.36 7.10 12.41
N LEU A 72 1.19 7.68 12.13
CA LEU A 72 0.80 8.05 10.78
C LEU A 72 1.51 9.34 10.37
N PRO A 73 2.04 9.42 9.13
CA PRO A 73 2.94 10.51 8.75
C PRO A 73 2.19 11.73 8.19
N TRP A 74 1.00 12.02 8.70
CA TRP A 74 0.18 13.18 8.37
C TRP A 74 -0.75 13.51 9.54
N VAL A 75 -1.02 14.79 9.74
CA VAL A 75 -1.80 15.30 10.89
C VAL A 75 -3.08 16.00 10.44
N GLU A 76 -3.02 16.78 9.37
CA GLU A 76 -4.16 17.54 8.84
C GLU A 76 -4.08 17.74 7.32
N TYR A 77 -5.21 18.11 6.72
CA TYR A 77 -5.33 18.56 5.34
C TYR A 77 -5.47 20.09 5.33
N LEU A 78 -4.68 20.76 4.50
CA LEU A 78 -4.63 22.22 4.34
C LEU A 78 -5.45 22.60 3.09
N PRO A 79 -6.69 23.14 3.24
CA PRO A 79 -7.59 23.31 2.10
C PRO A 79 -7.09 24.33 1.07
N ASP A 80 -6.48 25.43 1.53
CA ASP A 80 -6.02 26.54 0.70
C ASP A 80 -4.91 26.14 -0.29
N SER A 81 -3.98 25.27 0.13
CA SER A 81 -2.87 24.78 -0.71
C SER A 81 -3.10 23.37 -1.26
N GLY A 82 -4.13 22.67 -0.78
CA GLY A 82 -4.41 21.27 -1.08
C GLY A 82 -3.26 20.34 -0.69
N CYS A 83 -2.57 20.64 0.41
CA CYS A 83 -1.46 19.84 0.95
C CYS A 83 -1.89 19.09 2.22
N PHE A 84 -1.11 18.09 2.62
CA PHE A 84 -1.24 17.40 3.89
C PHE A 84 -0.01 17.72 4.75
N LEU A 85 -0.23 18.20 5.97
CA LEU A 85 0.85 18.48 6.93
C LEU A 85 1.38 17.17 7.51
N LEU A 86 2.71 16.98 7.52
CA LEU A 86 3.35 15.78 8.07
C LEU A 86 3.57 15.92 9.60
N GLU A 87 4.00 14.84 10.26
CA GLU A 87 4.07 14.75 11.72
C GLU A 87 5.15 15.61 12.41
N ASP A 88 6.01 16.32 11.65
CA ASP A 88 6.89 17.36 12.19
C ASP A 88 6.23 18.73 12.30
N GLY A 89 5.01 18.90 11.77
CA GLY A 89 4.28 20.17 11.76
C GLY A 89 4.87 21.23 10.83
N VAL A 90 5.72 20.86 9.86
CA VAL A 90 6.40 21.80 8.95
C VAL A 90 6.54 21.26 7.52
N SER A 91 6.85 19.97 7.38
CA SER A 91 6.90 19.29 6.09
C SER A 91 5.49 19.05 5.56
N VAL A 92 5.32 19.01 4.24
CA VAL A 92 4.03 18.74 3.61
C VAL A 92 4.13 17.74 2.46
N GLY A 93 2.99 17.18 2.07
CA GLY A 93 2.84 16.33 0.90
C GLY A 93 1.53 16.56 0.14
N ILE A 94 1.43 16.01 -1.06
CA ILE A 94 0.25 16.01 -1.92
C ILE A 94 -0.06 14.57 -2.31
N ALA A 95 -1.32 14.15 -2.10
CA ALA A 95 -1.87 12.92 -2.66
C ALA A 95 -2.66 13.22 -3.94
N ALA A 96 -2.55 12.35 -4.94
CA ALA A 96 -3.28 12.44 -6.20
C ALA A 96 -3.70 11.06 -6.70
N GLU A 97 -4.86 10.98 -7.35
CA GLU A 97 -5.25 9.81 -8.14
C GLU A 97 -4.73 9.96 -9.57
N VAL A 98 -4.19 8.87 -10.12
CA VAL A 98 -3.68 8.80 -11.49
C VAL A 98 -4.72 8.10 -12.36
N THR A 99 -5.28 8.82 -13.34
CA THR A 99 -6.10 8.20 -14.39
C THR A 99 -5.17 7.42 -15.32
N PRO A 100 -5.27 6.08 -15.41
CA PRO A 100 -4.37 5.27 -16.22
C PRO A 100 -4.69 5.38 -17.71
N ILE A 101 -3.66 5.24 -18.55
CA ILE A 101 -3.82 5.14 -20.00
C ILE A 101 -4.29 3.72 -20.36
N PRO A 102 -5.32 3.53 -21.21
CA PRO A 102 -5.69 2.21 -21.72
C PRO A 102 -4.55 1.61 -22.55
N THR A 103 -3.92 0.53 -22.05
CA THR A 103 -2.77 -0.15 -22.67
C THR A 103 -3.17 -1.28 -23.64
N GLU A 104 -4.42 -1.74 -23.58
CA GLU A 104 -4.96 -2.81 -24.42
C GLU A 104 -4.79 -2.53 -25.92
N GLY A 105 -4.37 -3.55 -26.67
CA GLY A 105 -4.14 -3.44 -28.11
C GLY A 105 -2.92 -2.62 -28.55
N ARG A 106 -2.18 -1.97 -27.64
CA ARG A 106 -0.94 -1.22 -27.98
C ARG A 106 0.23 -2.16 -28.23
N SER A 107 1.14 -1.77 -29.12
CA SER A 107 2.40 -2.49 -29.35
C SER A 107 3.35 -2.29 -28.16
N GLN A 108 4.29 -3.24 -27.99
CA GLN A 108 5.32 -3.12 -26.96
C GLN A 108 6.23 -1.90 -27.18
N ASP A 109 6.48 -1.52 -28.44
CA ASP A 109 7.28 -0.33 -28.77
C ASP A 109 6.56 0.97 -28.36
N THR A 110 5.24 1.06 -28.57
CA THR A 110 4.42 2.19 -28.11
C THR A 110 4.41 2.28 -26.58
N LEU A 111 4.30 1.14 -25.88
CA LEU A 111 4.32 1.10 -24.42
C LEU A 111 5.71 1.43 -23.85
N ALA A 112 6.79 1.03 -24.52
CA ALA A 112 8.15 1.41 -24.16
C ALA A 112 8.38 2.91 -24.35
N GLY A 113 7.93 3.50 -25.46
CA GLY A 113 8.01 4.95 -25.67
C GLY A 113 7.24 5.76 -24.62
N LEU A 114 6.06 5.29 -24.19
CA LEU A 114 5.32 5.91 -23.09
C LEU A 114 6.06 5.79 -21.75
N ARG A 115 6.63 4.62 -21.44
CA ARG A 115 7.50 4.44 -20.26
C ARG A 115 8.65 5.44 -20.26
N ASP A 116 9.35 5.57 -21.38
CA ASP A 116 10.53 6.44 -21.50
C ASP A 116 10.16 7.93 -21.33
N GLN A 117 8.99 8.33 -21.84
CA GLN A 117 8.45 9.69 -21.64
C GLN A 117 8.04 9.94 -20.17
N ILE A 118 7.45 8.96 -19.49
CA ILE A 118 7.11 9.03 -18.06
C ILE A 118 8.38 9.08 -17.20
N GLU A 119 9.40 8.28 -17.54
CA GLU A 119 10.70 8.26 -16.86
C GLU A 119 11.41 9.62 -16.97
N ALA A 120 11.52 10.18 -18.18
CA ALA A 120 12.09 11.51 -18.39
C ALA A 120 11.30 12.60 -17.63
N THR A 121 9.97 12.52 -17.64
CA THR A 121 9.11 13.44 -16.88
C THR A 121 9.40 13.38 -15.38
N LEU A 122 9.58 12.20 -14.80
CA LEU A 122 9.91 12.04 -13.38
C LEU A 122 11.29 12.62 -13.04
N GLN A 123 12.27 12.48 -13.94
CA GLN A 123 13.61 13.05 -13.79
C GLN A 123 13.58 14.59 -13.86
N ASP A 124 12.88 15.17 -14.84
CA ASP A 124 12.79 16.63 -15.00
C ASP A 124 11.89 17.31 -13.95
N ALA A 125 10.89 16.60 -13.44
CA ALA A 125 9.93 17.16 -12.50
C ALA A 125 10.48 17.33 -11.08
N LEU A 126 11.34 16.40 -10.63
CA LEU A 126 11.76 16.25 -9.23
C LEU A 126 13.19 16.76 -9.01
N PRO A 127 13.41 17.93 -8.37
CA PRO A 127 14.76 18.42 -8.10
C PRO A 127 15.54 17.51 -7.15
N GLU A 128 16.77 17.17 -7.51
CA GLU A 128 17.65 16.35 -6.67
C GLU A 128 18.21 17.15 -5.49
N TYR A 129 18.31 16.49 -4.33
CA TYR A 129 18.95 17.04 -3.12
C TYR A 129 19.70 15.92 -2.37
N ASP A 130 20.97 16.16 -2.02
CA ASP A 130 21.82 15.22 -1.25
C ASP A 130 21.28 14.91 0.15
N SER A 131 20.39 15.75 0.66
CA SER A 131 19.74 15.60 1.95
C SER A 131 18.31 16.07 1.82
N TYR A 132 17.39 15.35 2.46
CA TYR A 132 15.96 15.62 2.39
C TYR A 132 15.45 15.61 0.92
N PRO A 133 15.54 14.47 0.21
CA PRO A 133 15.10 14.37 -1.18
C PRO A 133 13.57 14.47 -1.31
N TRP A 134 13.09 14.78 -2.51
CA TRP A 134 11.69 14.54 -2.87
C TRP A 134 11.40 13.05 -2.92
N VAL A 135 10.26 12.64 -2.38
CA VAL A 135 9.79 11.26 -2.41
C VAL A 135 8.48 11.18 -3.16
N VAL A 136 8.46 10.40 -4.24
CA VAL A 136 7.23 9.99 -4.94
C VAL A 136 6.95 8.53 -4.60
N GLN A 137 5.77 8.27 -4.04
CA GLN A 137 5.28 6.92 -3.75
C GLN A 137 4.06 6.61 -4.60
N LEU A 138 4.15 5.50 -5.34
CA LEU A 138 3.06 4.99 -6.18
C LEU A 138 2.35 3.83 -5.48
N TYR A 139 1.04 3.91 -5.39
CA TYR A 139 0.16 2.88 -4.84
C TYR A 139 -0.71 2.32 -5.95
N CYS A 140 -0.75 1.00 -6.10
CA CYS A 140 -1.49 0.29 -7.12
C CYS A 140 -2.34 -0.78 -6.42
N ARG A 141 -3.66 -0.58 -6.32
CA ARG A 141 -4.57 -1.46 -5.56
C ARG A 141 -5.90 -1.62 -6.29
N ASP A 142 -6.47 -2.81 -6.26
CA ASP A 142 -7.88 -3.01 -6.61
C ASP A 142 -8.78 -2.60 -5.44
N GLU A 143 -9.69 -1.67 -5.70
CA GLU A 143 -10.66 -1.19 -4.72
C GLU A 143 -12.06 -1.71 -5.05
N VAL A 144 -12.80 -2.08 -4.01
CA VAL A 144 -14.17 -2.62 -4.10
C VAL A 144 -15.23 -1.59 -3.71
N ASP A 145 -14.87 -0.34 -3.42
CA ASP A 145 -15.83 0.71 -3.08
C ASP A 145 -16.53 1.23 -4.35
N PRO A 146 -17.85 1.01 -4.53
CA PRO A 146 -18.57 1.45 -5.71
C PRO A 146 -18.90 2.94 -5.69
N ALA A 147 -18.74 3.66 -4.56
CA ALA A 147 -19.22 5.03 -4.38
C ALA A 147 -18.68 5.99 -5.45
N ALA A 148 -17.38 5.89 -5.79
CA ALA A 148 -16.77 6.72 -6.82
C ALA A 148 -17.30 6.41 -8.24
N GLU A 149 -17.77 5.19 -8.50
CA GLU A 149 -18.40 4.83 -9.78
C GLU A 149 -19.85 5.36 -9.82
N MET A 150 -20.59 5.16 -8.74
CA MET A 150 -21.96 5.65 -8.62
C MET A 150 -22.03 7.17 -8.76
N ALA A 151 -21.08 7.90 -8.16
CA ALA A 151 -20.95 9.35 -8.33
C ALA A 151 -20.72 9.77 -9.79
N ARG A 152 -19.92 9.01 -10.57
CA ARG A 152 -19.74 9.27 -12.01
C ARG A 152 -21.04 9.04 -12.80
N VAL A 153 -21.78 7.98 -12.47
CA VAL A 153 -23.08 7.68 -13.09
C VAL A 153 -24.10 8.80 -12.82
N VAL A 154 -24.17 9.31 -11.58
CA VAL A 154 -25.01 10.45 -11.22
C VAL A 154 -24.57 11.72 -11.96
N GLN A 155 -23.27 12.02 -11.98
CA GLN A 155 -22.72 13.23 -12.64
C GLN A 155 -22.93 13.22 -14.16
N HIS A 156 -23.06 12.05 -14.79
CA HIS A 156 -23.30 11.93 -16.23
C HIS A 156 -24.78 12.15 -16.63
N ALA A 157 -25.72 12.00 -15.70
CA ALA A 157 -27.14 12.18 -15.99
C ALA A 157 -27.49 13.67 -16.19
N ASP A 158 -28.48 13.93 -17.06
CA ASP A 158 -29.00 15.28 -17.28
C ASP A 158 -29.57 15.85 -15.97
N PRO A 159 -29.08 17.01 -15.46
CA PRO A 159 -29.58 17.62 -14.23
C PRO A 159 -31.10 17.84 -14.21
N ALA A 160 -31.73 18.10 -15.36
CA ALA A 160 -33.18 18.28 -15.45
C ALA A 160 -33.97 16.97 -15.31
N LEU A 161 -33.31 15.81 -15.44
CA LEU A 161 -33.92 14.48 -15.35
C LEU A 161 -33.57 13.74 -14.06
N LEU A 162 -32.63 14.25 -13.25
CA LEU A 162 -32.17 13.63 -12.00
C LEU A 162 -33.32 13.33 -11.03
N ASP A 163 -34.22 14.28 -10.80
CA ASP A 163 -35.31 14.15 -9.82
C ASP A 163 -36.51 13.35 -10.33
N THR A 164 -36.49 12.88 -11.58
CA THR A 164 -37.60 12.07 -12.11
C THR A 164 -37.66 10.71 -11.43
N ALA A 165 -38.87 10.22 -11.19
CA ALA A 165 -39.09 8.93 -10.54
C ALA A 165 -38.41 7.75 -11.28
N PHE A 166 -38.28 7.84 -12.61
CA PHE A 166 -37.58 6.85 -13.42
C PHE A 166 -36.06 6.89 -13.18
N THR A 167 -35.41 8.06 -13.32
CA THR A 167 -33.97 8.20 -13.08
C THR A 167 -33.60 7.77 -11.67
N GLN A 168 -34.37 8.21 -10.66
CA GLN A 168 -34.19 7.82 -9.27
C GLN A 168 -34.34 6.30 -9.03
N ALA A 169 -35.29 5.64 -9.69
CA ALA A 169 -35.44 4.18 -9.61
C ALA A 169 -34.28 3.44 -10.29
N TRP A 170 -33.81 3.95 -11.44
CA TRP A 170 -32.68 3.38 -12.17
C TRP A 170 -31.36 3.53 -11.41
N LEU A 171 -31.07 4.72 -10.86
CA LEU A 171 -29.88 4.99 -10.06
C LEU A 171 -29.80 4.05 -8.85
N ARG A 172 -30.90 3.89 -8.08
CA ARG A 172 -30.96 2.91 -6.97
C ARG A 172 -30.73 1.47 -7.43
N SER A 173 -31.25 1.09 -8.60
CA SER A 173 -31.02 -0.25 -9.15
C SER A 173 -29.56 -0.47 -9.54
N MET A 174 -28.87 0.54 -10.06
CA MET A 174 -27.44 0.45 -10.42
C MET A 174 -26.55 0.45 -9.18
N GLU A 175 -26.87 1.26 -8.17
CA GLU A 175 -26.20 1.25 -6.87
C GLU A 175 -26.27 -0.15 -6.23
N GLN A 176 -27.46 -0.73 -6.14
CA GLN A 176 -27.66 -2.10 -5.63
C GLN A 176 -26.88 -3.14 -6.45
N HIS A 177 -26.82 -2.98 -7.78
CA HIS A 177 -26.04 -3.88 -8.64
C HIS A 177 -24.54 -3.79 -8.35
N LEU A 178 -23.99 -2.57 -8.27
CA LEU A 178 -22.57 -2.33 -7.98
C LEU A 178 -22.19 -2.84 -6.58
N GLN A 179 -23.03 -2.61 -5.57
CA GLN A 179 -22.85 -3.15 -4.22
C GLN A 179 -22.87 -4.69 -4.21
N ALA A 180 -23.79 -5.32 -4.95
CA ALA A 180 -23.93 -6.78 -5.00
C ALA A 180 -22.73 -7.49 -5.65
N ILE A 181 -22.08 -6.89 -6.64
CA ILE A 181 -20.86 -7.45 -7.27
C ILE A 181 -19.59 -7.15 -6.46
N ALA A 182 -19.59 -6.12 -5.61
CA ALA A 182 -18.46 -5.69 -4.79
C ALA A 182 -18.32 -6.41 -3.43
N LYS A 183 -19.30 -7.26 -3.06
CA LYS A 183 -19.39 -7.90 -1.75
C LYS A 183 -18.13 -8.73 -1.38
N PRO A 184 -17.81 -8.88 -0.08
CA PRO A 184 -16.77 -9.81 0.39
C PRO A 184 -17.00 -11.24 -0.13
N GLY A 185 -15.92 -11.90 -0.56
CA GLY A 185 -15.99 -13.24 -1.19
C GLY A 185 -16.44 -13.24 -2.66
N GLY A 186 -16.75 -12.08 -3.25
CA GLY A 186 -17.07 -11.96 -4.68
C GLY A 186 -18.40 -12.61 -5.10
N LEU A 187 -18.66 -12.64 -6.40
CA LEU A 187 -19.90 -13.17 -6.98
C LEU A 187 -19.77 -14.65 -7.39
N PHE A 188 -18.62 -15.06 -7.92
CA PHE A 188 -18.32 -16.42 -8.35
C PHE A 188 -16.80 -16.67 -8.37
N GLN A 189 -16.38 -17.92 -8.31
CA GLN A 189 -14.97 -18.32 -8.44
C GLN A 189 -14.62 -18.53 -9.92
N ASP A 190 -13.60 -17.84 -10.44
CA ASP A 190 -13.08 -18.05 -11.80
C ASP A 190 -11.88 -18.99 -11.78
N ASP A 191 -12.13 -20.29 -11.95
CA ASP A 191 -11.09 -21.32 -11.99
C ASP A 191 -10.29 -21.37 -13.31
N VAL A 192 -10.76 -20.67 -14.36
CA VAL A 192 -10.26 -20.83 -15.73
C VAL A 192 -9.17 -19.82 -16.05
N VAL A 193 -9.36 -18.55 -15.71
CA VAL A 193 -8.44 -17.46 -16.10
C VAL A 193 -7.64 -16.94 -14.91
N THR A 194 -8.31 -16.46 -13.86
CA THR A 194 -7.67 -15.76 -12.73
C THR A 194 -7.34 -16.67 -11.54
N ARG A 195 -8.12 -17.75 -11.32
CA ARG A 195 -8.10 -18.59 -10.10
C ARG A 195 -8.34 -17.78 -8.83
N THR A 196 -9.27 -16.83 -8.91
CA THR A 196 -9.67 -15.96 -7.81
C THR A 196 -11.18 -15.81 -7.76
N ASP A 197 -11.68 -15.37 -6.60
CA ASP A 197 -13.07 -14.94 -6.46
C ASP A 197 -13.27 -13.66 -7.29
N TRP A 198 -14.06 -13.77 -8.36
CA TRP A 198 -14.40 -12.62 -9.19
C TRP A 198 -15.31 -11.68 -8.41
N ARG A 199 -14.96 -10.39 -8.41
CA ARG A 199 -15.73 -9.32 -7.77
C ARG A 199 -15.64 -8.05 -8.60
N GLY A 200 -16.65 -7.19 -8.51
CA GLY A 200 -16.59 -5.83 -8.99
C GLY A 200 -15.53 -5.07 -8.23
N GLN A 201 -14.44 -4.73 -8.91
CA GLN A 201 -13.33 -3.96 -8.35
C GLN A 201 -12.68 -3.11 -9.45
N THR A 202 -12.18 -1.94 -9.06
CA THR A 202 -11.52 -1.00 -9.95
C THR A 202 -10.07 -0.84 -9.53
N ARG A 203 -9.14 -1.06 -10.47
CA ARG A 203 -7.72 -0.78 -10.25
C ARG A 203 -7.52 0.73 -10.11
N ARG A 204 -7.16 1.18 -8.91
CA ARG A 204 -6.76 2.57 -8.63
C ARG A 204 -5.25 2.67 -8.57
N VAL A 205 -4.72 3.72 -9.17
CA VAL A 205 -3.33 4.13 -9.04
C VAL A 205 -3.31 5.48 -8.36
N ARG A 206 -2.52 5.62 -7.29
CA ARG A 206 -2.36 6.88 -6.55
C ARG A 206 -0.89 7.24 -6.43
N LEU A 207 -0.62 8.53 -6.45
CA LEU A 207 0.69 9.14 -6.32
C LEU A 207 0.69 9.99 -5.05
N VAL A 208 1.67 9.78 -4.17
CA VAL A 208 1.92 10.63 -3.02
C VAL A 208 3.30 11.26 -3.19
N LEU A 209 3.33 12.57 -3.41
CA LEU A 209 4.54 13.40 -3.48
C LEU A 209 4.73 14.06 -2.11
N TYR A 210 5.88 13.91 -1.48
CA TYR A 210 6.19 14.64 -0.25
C TYR A 210 7.69 14.88 -0.11
N ARG A 211 8.04 15.80 0.80
CA ARG A 211 9.43 16.05 1.17
C ARG A 211 9.53 16.38 2.64
N TRP A 212 10.28 15.54 3.35
CA TRP A 212 10.78 15.85 4.68
C TRP A 212 11.69 17.08 4.63
N LEU A 213 11.62 17.96 5.62
CA LEU A 213 12.45 19.16 5.69
C LEU A 213 13.43 19.10 6.86
N GLY A 214 14.60 19.70 6.66
CA GLY A 214 15.60 19.88 7.72
C GLY A 214 15.25 21.05 8.66
N PRO A 215 16.01 21.22 9.75
CA PRO A 215 15.82 22.33 10.67
C PRO A 215 15.98 23.67 9.95
N ASN A 216 15.05 24.61 10.21
CA ASN A 216 14.95 25.93 9.56
C ASN A 216 14.82 25.85 8.02
N PRO A 217 13.70 25.31 7.49
CA PRO A 217 13.45 25.35 6.06
C PRO A 217 13.35 26.78 5.52
N LYS A 218 13.62 26.94 4.22
CA LYS A 218 13.57 28.22 3.52
C LYS A 218 12.38 28.24 2.55
N GLY A 219 11.67 29.36 2.53
CA GLY A 219 10.44 29.52 1.73
C GLY A 219 9.23 28.85 2.37
N VAL A 220 8.11 28.84 1.65
CA VAL A 220 6.86 28.20 2.09
C VAL A 220 6.85 26.74 1.58
N PRO A 221 6.77 25.72 2.46
CA PRO A 221 6.76 24.31 2.06
C PRO A 221 5.65 23.96 1.07
N GLU A 222 4.47 24.54 1.25
CA GLU A 222 3.29 24.34 0.42
C GLU A 222 3.47 24.88 -1.00
N GLU A 223 4.07 26.06 -1.17
CA GLU A 223 4.39 26.63 -2.48
C GLU A 223 5.41 25.77 -3.24
N ALA A 224 6.47 25.34 -2.55
CA ALA A 224 7.50 24.49 -3.15
C ALA A 224 6.94 23.10 -3.55
N THR A 225 6.04 22.53 -2.74
CA THR A 225 5.41 21.24 -3.02
C THR A 225 4.42 21.34 -4.18
N ASN A 226 3.63 22.41 -4.23
CA ASN A 226 2.75 22.68 -5.37
C ASN A 226 3.56 22.92 -6.66
N GLN A 227 4.65 23.68 -6.63
CA GLN A 227 5.48 23.91 -7.82
C GLN A 227 6.04 22.62 -8.42
N VAL A 228 6.45 21.66 -7.58
CA VAL A 228 6.92 20.34 -8.04
C VAL A 228 5.76 19.47 -8.52
N TYR A 229 4.62 19.48 -7.81
CA TYR A 229 3.41 18.77 -8.24
C TYR A 229 2.87 19.25 -9.59
N ASP A 230 2.78 20.57 -9.80
CA ASP A 230 2.23 21.16 -11.03
C ASP A 230 3.14 20.87 -12.23
N ARG A 231 4.47 20.91 -12.04
CA ARG A 231 5.45 20.50 -13.06
C ARG A 231 5.29 19.02 -13.41
N LEU A 232 5.13 18.16 -12.40
CA LEU A 232 4.92 16.72 -12.59
C LEU A 232 3.59 16.44 -13.31
N ALA A 233 2.51 17.11 -12.92
CA ALA A 233 1.19 16.96 -13.52
C ALA A 233 1.19 17.39 -14.99
N ALA A 234 1.75 18.57 -15.30
CA ALA A 234 1.83 19.08 -16.67
C ALA A 234 2.71 18.21 -17.59
N GLY A 235 3.82 17.68 -17.07
CA GLY A 235 4.66 16.75 -17.82
C GLY A 235 3.95 15.41 -18.11
N LEU A 236 3.26 14.85 -17.10
CA LEU A 236 2.54 13.59 -17.24
C LEU A 236 1.30 13.72 -18.14
N GLU A 237 0.63 14.87 -18.17
CA GLU A 237 -0.47 15.15 -19.10
C GLU A 237 -0.03 14.99 -20.57
N GLY A 238 1.21 15.38 -20.90
CA GLY A 238 1.82 15.16 -22.21
C GLY A 238 2.02 13.68 -22.60
N THR A 239 1.93 12.75 -21.64
CA THR A 239 1.93 11.29 -21.88
C THR A 239 0.52 10.72 -22.08
N GLY A 240 -0.52 11.48 -21.71
CA GLY A 240 -1.90 11.03 -21.60
C GLY A 240 -2.32 10.52 -20.21
N LEU A 241 -1.43 10.58 -19.20
CA LEU A 241 -1.78 10.35 -17.79
C LEU A 241 -2.35 11.64 -17.19
N GLN A 242 -3.42 11.54 -16.41
CA GLN A 242 -3.97 12.69 -15.69
C GLN A 242 -3.80 12.51 -14.19
N LEU A 243 -3.26 13.52 -13.51
CA LEU A 243 -3.20 13.59 -12.05
C LEU A 243 -4.37 14.43 -11.51
N LYS A 244 -5.21 13.82 -10.68
CA LYS A 244 -6.26 14.51 -9.92
C LYS A 244 -5.83 14.60 -8.46
N LYS A 245 -5.48 15.80 -7.99
CA LYS A 245 -5.19 16.08 -6.57
C LYS A 245 -6.36 15.61 -5.68
N MET A 246 -6.04 14.95 -4.58
CA MET A 246 -7.00 14.48 -3.58
C MET A 246 -7.17 15.54 -2.48
N ASN A 247 -8.42 15.85 -2.12
CA ASN A 247 -8.72 16.65 -0.94
C ASN A 247 -8.80 15.76 0.33
N GLY A 248 -8.99 16.39 1.50
CA GLY A 248 -9.16 15.71 2.78
C GLY A 248 -10.17 14.55 2.71
N ALA A 249 -11.37 14.80 2.17
CA ALA A 249 -12.41 13.77 2.01
C ALA A 249 -11.99 12.56 1.16
N ALA A 250 -11.34 12.79 0.01
CA ALA A 250 -10.90 11.70 -0.86
C ALA A 250 -9.75 10.88 -0.25
N PHE A 251 -8.82 11.54 0.44
CA PHE A 251 -7.71 10.86 1.12
C PHE A 251 -8.18 10.12 2.38
N HIS A 252 -9.11 10.72 3.14
CA HIS A 252 -9.76 10.10 4.28
C HIS A 252 -10.46 8.81 3.87
N ARG A 253 -11.35 8.86 2.86
CA ARG A 253 -12.05 7.68 2.34
C ARG A 253 -11.08 6.58 1.91
N TRP A 254 -10.00 6.93 1.21
CA TRP A 254 -8.97 5.96 0.82
C TRP A 254 -8.31 5.29 2.03
N MET A 255 -7.82 6.07 3.00
CA MET A 255 -7.19 5.53 4.22
C MET A 255 -8.17 4.73 5.09
N LEU A 256 -9.41 5.18 5.22
CA LEU A 256 -10.46 4.52 5.98
C LEU A 256 -10.72 3.09 5.50
N THR A 257 -10.77 2.86 4.17
CA THR A 257 -10.89 1.52 3.57
C THR A 257 -9.63 0.63 3.72
N TRP A 258 -8.49 1.22 4.08
CA TRP A 258 -7.27 0.48 4.36
C TRP A 258 -7.21 0.05 5.83
N PHE A 259 -7.53 0.96 6.74
CA PHE A 259 -7.44 0.74 8.18
C PHE A 259 -8.63 -0.02 8.78
N ASN A 260 -9.81 0.02 8.14
CA ASN A 260 -11.02 -0.66 8.57
C ASN A 260 -11.52 -1.62 7.47
N PRO A 261 -10.73 -2.64 7.07
CA PRO A 261 -11.03 -3.47 5.90
C PRO A 261 -12.15 -4.49 6.13
N ARG A 262 -12.62 -4.66 7.38
CA ARG A 262 -13.78 -5.50 7.71
C ARG A 262 -14.49 -4.96 8.97
N PRO A 263 -15.17 -3.81 8.87
CA PRO A 263 -15.75 -3.11 10.02
C PRO A 263 -16.68 -4.02 10.83
N ALA A 264 -16.56 -3.98 12.15
CA ALA A 264 -17.29 -4.91 13.03
C ALA A 264 -18.81 -4.70 13.01
N THR A 265 -19.28 -3.51 12.66
CA THR A 265 -20.70 -3.16 12.58
C THR A 265 -21.35 -3.60 11.27
N ASP A 266 -20.60 -3.61 10.17
CA ASP A 266 -21.10 -3.81 8.81
C ASP A 266 -20.16 -4.73 7.99
N PRO A 267 -19.83 -5.96 8.48
CA PRO A 267 -18.75 -6.78 7.93
C PRO A 267 -19.00 -7.31 6.51
N ASP A 268 -20.27 -7.46 6.13
CA ASP A 268 -20.70 -7.90 4.79
C ASP A 268 -20.99 -6.72 3.85
N THR A 269 -21.13 -5.51 4.39
CA THR A 269 -21.38 -4.26 3.65
C THR A 269 -20.48 -3.09 4.12
N PRO A 270 -19.13 -3.18 3.99
CA PRO A 270 -18.22 -2.18 4.56
C PRO A 270 -18.43 -0.74 4.08
N HIS A 271 -18.99 -0.55 2.87
CA HIS A 271 -19.33 0.77 2.34
C HIS A 271 -20.32 1.54 3.24
N ALA A 272 -21.33 0.86 3.79
CA ALA A 272 -22.33 1.47 4.68
C ALA A 272 -21.74 1.90 6.05
N PHE A 273 -20.58 1.38 6.41
CA PHE A 273 -19.76 1.92 7.50
C PHE A 273 -18.98 3.15 7.00
N TYR A 274 -18.26 3.07 5.87
CA TYR A 274 -17.49 4.18 5.31
C TYR A 274 -18.32 5.44 4.99
N ASP A 275 -19.59 5.28 4.64
CA ASP A 275 -20.51 6.39 4.37
C ASP A 275 -20.99 7.07 5.67
N ARG A 276 -21.07 6.31 6.78
CA ARG A 276 -21.53 6.78 8.09
C ARG A 276 -20.48 7.58 8.85
N VAL A 277 -19.21 7.23 8.63
CA VAL A 277 -18.03 7.89 9.20
C VAL A 277 -17.25 8.65 8.12
N ALA A 278 -17.95 9.15 7.10
CA ALA A 278 -17.33 9.96 6.06
C ALA A 278 -16.79 11.27 6.63
N TYR A 279 -15.64 11.72 6.12
CA TYR A 279 -15.01 12.98 6.48
C TYR A 279 -16.02 14.15 6.51
N PRO A 280 -16.11 14.91 7.62
CA PRO A 280 -17.19 15.86 7.85
C PRO A 280 -17.16 17.10 6.95
N GLY A 281 -16.08 17.31 6.19
CA GLY A 281 -15.88 18.45 5.29
C GLY A 281 -15.04 19.56 5.93
N ASP A 282 -14.29 20.28 5.09
CA ASP A 282 -13.25 21.20 5.55
C ASP A 282 -13.82 22.36 6.42
N ASP A 283 -15.00 22.90 6.06
CA ASP A 283 -15.70 23.91 6.86
C ASP A 283 -16.11 23.41 8.25
N ALA A 284 -16.48 22.13 8.37
CA ALA A 284 -16.86 21.52 9.63
C ALA A 284 -15.62 21.24 10.49
N VAL A 285 -14.54 20.73 9.89
CA VAL A 285 -13.24 20.53 10.55
C VAL A 285 -12.68 21.84 11.10
N ALA A 286 -12.72 22.93 10.33
CA ALA A 286 -12.25 24.24 10.77
C ALA A 286 -12.99 24.81 12.00
N GLY A 287 -14.21 24.32 12.27
CA GLY A 287 -14.99 24.65 13.46
C GLY A 287 -14.73 23.75 14.69
N LEU A 288 -13.99 22.66 14.54
CA LEU A 288 -13.68 21.72 15.62
C LEU A 288 -12.37 22.08 16.32
N PRO A 289 -12.35 22.24 17.66
CA PRO A 289 -11.09 22.33 18.39
C PRO A 289 -10.38 20.97 18.35
N ASP A 290 -9.08 20.99 18.07
CA ASP A 290 -8.18 19.83 18.15
C ASP A 290 -8.60 18.61 17.30
N TYR A 291 -9.16 18.82 16.09
CA TYR A 291 -9.40 17.73 15.14
C TYR A 291 -8.07 17.16 14.60
N ASP A 292 -7.82 15.89 14.88
CA ASP A 292 -6.68 15.13 14.33
C ASP A 292 -7.18 14.20 13.22
N PHE A 293 -6.70 14.42 11.99
CA PHE A 293 -7.09 13.65 10.81
C PHE A 293 -6.67 12.17 10.93
N ALA A 294 -5.59 11.86 11.65
CA ALA A 294 -5.12 10.50 11.86
C ALA A 294 -5.97 9.73 12.88
N GLU A 295 -6.58 10.41 13.87
CA GLU A 295 -7.49 9.78 14.83
C GLU A 295 -8.84 9.38 14.19
N ASP A 296 -9.36 10.18 13.26
CA ASP A 296 -10.61 9.92 12.52
C ASP A 296 -10.53 8.79 11.47
N LEU A 297 -9.41 8.06 11.41
CA LEU A 297 -9.20 6.94 10.49
C LEU A 297 -9.31 5.55 11.14
N LEU A 298 -9.28 5.46 12.48
CA LEU A 298 -9.19 4.18 13.19
C LEU A 298 -10.33 3.95 14.16
N TYR A 299 -11.33 3.19 13.71
CA TYR A 299 -12.49 2.82 14.52
C TYR A 299 -12.27 1.52 15.31
N ARG A 300 -11.11 0.89 15.14
CA ARG A 300 -10.65 -0.26 15.94
C ARG A 300 -9.13 -0.26 16.07
N SER A 301 -8.63 -0.44 17.28
CA SER A 301 -7.19 -0.55 17.54
C SER A 301 -6.60 -1.77 16.78
N PRO A 302 -5.56 -1.58 15.95
CA PRO A 302 -4.92 -2.69 15.25
C PRO A 302 -4.11 -3.55 16.23
N ARG A 303 -4.07 -4.87 16.00
CA ARG A 303 -3.24 -5.79 16.80
C ARG A 303 -1.90 -6.04 16.10
N ALA A 304 -0.79 -5.71 16.74
CA ALA A 304 0.52 -6.15 16.30
C ALA A 304 0.82 -7.59 16.77
N ASP A 305 1.56 -8.32 15.95
CA ASP A 305 2.10 -9.65 16.23
C ASP A 305 3.58 -9.63 15.84
N VAL A 306 4.43 -9.36 16.82
CA VAL A 306 5.86 -9.05 16.61
C VAL A 306 6.62 -10.27 16.11
N ASP A 307 6.32 -11.46 16.65
CA ASP A 307 7.01 -12.72 16.32
C ASP A 307 6.77 -13.12 14.85
N SER A 308 5.54 -12.95 14.36
CA SER A 308 5.22 -13.20 12.95
C SER A 308 5.52 -12.00 12.04
N GLY A 309 5.68 -10.80 12.60
CA GLY A 309 5.79 -9.54 11.87
C GLY A 309 4.50 -9.14 11.14
N LEU A 310 3.34 -9.48 11.72
CA LEU A 310 2.02 -9.20 11.16
C LEU A 310 1.31 -8.09 11.93
N TRP A 311 0.56 -7.27 11.20
CA TRP A 311 -0.41 -6.33 11.75
C TRP A 311 -1.82 -6.77 11.38
N TYR A 312 -2.76 -6.68 12.31
CA TYR A 312 -4.15 -7.09 12.10
C TYR A 312 -5.08 -5.88 12.18
N PHE A 313 -5.60 -5.48 11.02
CA PHE A 313 -6.67 -4.49 10.88
C PHE A 313 -7.98 -5.25 10.70
N ASP A 314 -8.96 -5.03 11.58
CA ASP A 314 -10.19 -5.85 11.69
C ASP A 314 -9.98 -7.38 11.74
N GLY A 315 -8.83 -7.83 12.27
CA GLY A 315 -8.47 -9.24 12.30
C GLY A 315 -7.99 -9.80 10.96
N LEU A 316 -7.86 -8.97 9.91
CA LEU A 316 -7.22 -9.35 8.64
C LEU A 316 -5.70 -9.07 8.71
N PRO A 317 -4.84 -10.04 8.37
CA PRO A 317 -3.39 -9.88 8.46
C PRO A 317 -2.82 -9.02 7.33
N HIS A 318 -1.92 -8.12 7.70
CA HIS A 318 -1.22 -7.17 6.83
C HIS A 318 0.28 -7.21 7.12
N ARG A 319 1.11 -7.09 6.08
CA ARG A 319 2.57 -7.06 6.16
C ARG A 319 3.15 -6.30 4.96
N ALA A 320 4.15 -5.44 5.18
CA ALA A 320 4.99 -4.99 4.07
C ALA A 320 5.97 -6.10 3.67
N ILE A 321 6.10 -6.35 2.36
CA ILE A 321 7.11 -7.26 1.82
C ILE A 321 8.10 -6.40 1.02
N PRO A 322 9.34 -6.23 1.48
CA PRO A 322 10.37 -5.53 0.73
C PRO A 322 10.84 -6.45 -0.39
N VAL A 323 10.91 -5.91 -1.58
CA VAL A 323 11.59 -6.57 -2.70
C VAL A 323 13.07 -6.20 -2.58
N GLU A 324 13.97 -7.19 -2.68
CA GLU A 324 15.42 -6.92 -2.80
C GLU A 324 15.71 -5.95 -3.95
N ALA A 325 16.83 -5.24 -3.88
CA ALA A 325 17.28 -4.30 -4.89
C ALA A 325 17.12 -4.87 -6.32
N MET A 326 16.45 -4.11 -7.18
CA MET A 326 16.12 -4.52 -8.54
C MET A 326 17.40 -4.76 -9.35
N ARG A 327 17.71 -6.02 -9.65
CA ARG A 327 18.90 -6.41 -10.45
C ARG A 327 18.76 -6.11 -11.94
N ARG A 328 17.55 -5.77 -12.39
CA ARG A 328 17.17 -5.37 -13.75
C ARG A 328 15.95 -4.45 -13.64
N ALA A 329 15.81 -3.51 -14.58
CA ALA A 329 14.58 -2.75 -14.72
C ALA A 329 13.38 -3.70 -14.97
N PRO A 330 12.20 -3.42 -14.39
CA PRO A 330 10.99 -4.19 -14.67
C PRO A 330 10.54 -3.97 -16.12
N ASP A 331 10.01 -5.02 -16.74
CA ASP A 331 9.27 -4.89 -18.01
C ASP A 331 8.00 -4.06 -17.81
N VAL A 332 7.43 -3.52 -18.90
CA VAL A 332 6.07 -2.96 -18.86
C VAL A 332 5.09 -4.05 -18.38
N GLY A 333 4.18 -3.69 -17.47
CA GLY A 333 3.19 -4.61 -16.90
C GLY A 333 3.65 -5.47 -15.72
N HIS A 334 4.93 -5.43 -15.34
CA HIS A 334 5.47 -6.32 -14.31
C HIS A 334 4.91 -6.05 -12.90
N LEU A 335 4.52 -4.81 -12.59
CA LEU A 335 3.94 -4.41 -11.30
C LEU A 335 2.41 -4.30 -11.34
N THR A 336 1.84 -3.97 -12.49
CA THR A 336 0.45 -3.61 -12.70
C THR A 336 -0.43 -4.80 -13.08
N GLY A 337 0.09 -5.77 -13.83
CA GLY A 337 -0.59 -7.04 -14.12
C GLY A 337 -0.75 -7.38 -15.61
N GLU A 338 -0.49 -6.45 -16.53
CA GLU A 338 -0.67 -6.63 -17.98
C GLU A 338 0.44 -7.45 -18.66
N MET A 339 0.83 -8.57 -18.03
CA MET A 339 1.81 -9.53 -18.56
C MET A 339 1.13 -10.79 -19.14
N PRO A 340 1.57 -11.31 -20.30
CA PRO A 340 0.98 -12.53 -20.87
C PRO A 340 1.08 -13.75 -19.93
N PRO A 341 0.07 -14.65 -19.89
CA PRO A 341 0.00 -15.79 -18.96
C PRO A 341 1.27 -16.67 -18.88
N GLY A 342 2.07 -16.74 -19.94
CA GLY A 342 3.32 -17.50 -19.97
C GLY A 342 4.49 -16.92 -19.16
N ARG A 343 4.54 -15.61 -18.88
CA ARG A 343 5.63 -15.00 -18.08
C ARG A 343 5.39 -15.14 -16.55
N TRP A 344 4.14 -15.25 -16.11
CA TRP A 344 3.77 -15.38 -14.68
C TRP A 344 4.31 -16.64 -14.00
N ALA A 345 4.48 -17.73 -14.75
CA ALA A 345 4.91 -19.03 -14.24
C ALA A 345 6.35 -19.05 -13.65
N GLY A 346 7.14 -17.99 -13.86
CA GLY A 346 8.42 -17.76 -13.18
C GLY A 346 8.25 -17.10 -11.81
N VAL A 347 7.32 -16.15 -11.68
CA VAL A 347 7.12 -15.33 -10.47
C VAL A 347 6.47 -16.15 -9.35
N GLN A 348 5.44 -16.94 -9.65
CA GLN A 348 4.78 -17.81 -8.66
C GLN A 348 5.71 -18.85 -8.04
N ARG A 349 6.76 -19.32 -8.75
CA ARG A 349 7.75 -20.26 -8.18
C ARG A 349 8.70 -19.60 -7.16
N ALA A 350 8.90 -18.28 -7.23
CA ALA A 350 9.67 -17.54 -6.26
C ALA A 350 8.86 -17.32 -4.97
N TYR A 351 7.61 -16.86 -5.09
CA TYR A 351 6.74 -16.63 -3.93
C TYR A 351 6.25 -17.93 -3.27
N GLY A 352 5.93 -18.96 -4.05
CA GLY A 352 5.40 -20.23 -3.54
C GLY A 352 6.39 -21.12 -2.76
N ARG A 353 7.68 -20.76 -2.70
CA ARG A 353 8.68 -21.50 -1.89
C ARG A 353 8.80 -21.01 -0.45
N ALA A 354 8.27 -19.84 -0.10
CA ALA A 354 8.30 -19.30 1.26
C ALA A 354 7.16 -19.83 2.15
N ALA A 355 6.07 -20.33 1.57
CA ALA A 355 4.89 -20.86 2.27
C ALA A 355 4.79 -22.39 2.09
N GLY A 356 5.71 -23.12 2.74
CA GLY A 356 5.86 -24.58 2.61
C GLY A 356 6.04 -25.32 3.94
N GLY A 357 5.41 -24.83 5.01
CA GLY A 357 5.46 -25.46 6.33
C GLY A 357 4.53 -26.68 6.45
N HIS A 358 5.14 -27.87 6.50
CA HIS A 358 4.71 -29.08 7.22
C HIS A 358 3.19 -29.41 7.26
N ARG A 359 2.79 -30.45 6.52
CA ARG A 359 1.61 -31.25 6.83
C ARG A 359 1.99 -32.73 6.88
N ASP A 360 2.20 -33.22 8.09
CA ASP A 360 2.27 -34.66 8.35
C ASP A 360 0.85 -35.24 8.41
N GLY A 361 0.66 -36.40 7.78
CA GLY A 361 -0.59 -37.16 7.74
C GLY A 361 -0.36 -38.46 6.98
N PRO A 362 -0.80 -39.63 7.50
CA PRO A 362 -0.16 -40.90 7.14
C PRO A 362 -0.58 -41.45 5.78
N HIS A 363 0.40 -42.04 5.09
CA HIS A 363 0.16 -42.94 3.97
C HIS A 363 -0.52 -44.23 4.45
N ASP A 364 -1.70 -44.57 3.90
CA ASP A 364 -2.10 -45.96 3.67
C ASP A 364 -2.01 -46.24 2.17
N GLY A 365 -1.47 -47.41 1.81
CA GLY A 365 -1.06 -47.73 0.45
C GLY A 365 -1.75 -48.97 -0.07
N ARG A 366 -2.39 -48.87 -1.26
CA ARG A 366 -2.81 -50.05 -2.04
C ARG A 366 -2.49 -49.87 -3.53
N HIS A 367 -1.74 -50.84 -4.05
CA HIS A 367 -1.62 -51.14 -5.49
C HIS A 367 -3.02 -51.57 -6.04
N ALA A 368 -3.33 -51.70 -7.34
CA ALA A 368 -2.51 -52.14 -8.48
C ALA A 368 -3.15 -51.67 -9.85
N PRO A 369 -2.95 -52.30 -11.05
CA PRO A 369 -2.35 -51.54 -12.18
C PRO A 369 -3.01 -51.67 -13.58
N GLY A 370 -2.47 -50.96 -14.58
CA GLY A 370 -2.19 -51.56 -15.91
C GLY A 370 -2.77 -50.94 -17.20
N ARG A 371 -1.87 -50.58 -18.14
CA ARG A 371 -1.87 -50.70 -19.64
C ARG A 371 -0.81 -49.74 -20.22
N VAL A 372 0.26 -50.17 -20.91
CA VAL A 372 0.36 -50.64 -22.33
C VAL A 372 -0.18 -49.60 -23.33
N GLY A 373 0.55 -49.09 -24.34
CA GLY A 373 1.98 -49.20 -24.68
C GLY A 373 2.33 -48.82 -26.15
N GLY A 374 3.13 -47.75 -26.34
CA GLY A 374 3.89 -47.40 -27.58
C GLY A 374 3.13 -46.83 -28.80
N PRO A 375 3.82 -46.37 -29.87
CA PRO A 375 5.27 -46.08 -30.00
C PRO A 375 5.63 -44.67 -30.58
N HIS A 376 6.95 -44.39 -30.65
CA HIS A 376 7.59 -43.16 -31.14
C HIS A 376 7.32 -42.78 -32.61
N GLN A 377 7.44 -41.47 -32.94
CA GLN A 377 8.27 -40.99 -34.06
C GLN A 377 9.01 -39.68 -33.72
N HIS A 378 10.27 -39.57 -34.16
CA HIS A 378 11.08 -38.34 -34.21
C HIS A 378 10.96 -37.69 -35.60
N PRO A 379 11.32 -36.40 -35.73
CA PRO A 379 12.14 -36.00 -36.89
C PRO A 379 13.43 -35.24 -36.52
N THR A 380 14.29 -35.14 -37.53
CA THR A 380 15.75 -34.95 -37.44
C THR A 380 16.19 -33.50 -37.65
N ARG A 381 17.38 -33.13 -37.14
CA ARG A 381 18.07 -31.87 -37.46
C ARG A 381 18.53 -31.79 -38.93
N GLN A 382 18.35 -30.60 -39.53
CA GLN A 382 19.28 -29.98 -40.49
C GLN A 382 19.37 -28.48 -40.10
N GLY A 383 20.46 -27.73 -40.33
CA GLY A 383 21.73 -28.10 -40.96
C GLY A 383 22.30 -26.99 -41.87
N ALA A 384 22.60 -25.79 -41.34
CA ALA A 384 23.20 -24.72 -42.14
C ALA A 384 24.32 -23.96 -41.38
N ARG A 385 25.54 -24.01 -41.92
CA ARG A 385 26.70 -23.16 -41.58
C ARG A 385 26.92 -22.16 -42.73
N ARG A 386 27.34 -20.93 -42.41
CA ARG A 386 28.17 -19.95 -43.18
C ARG A 386 27.80 -18.52 -42.72
N GLN A 387 28.65 -17.49 -42.77
CA GLN A 387 30.11 -17.40 -42.95
C GLN A 387 30.62 -16.12 -42.25
N ARG A 388 31.94 -15.95 -42.13
CA ARG A 388 32.57 -14.76 -41.53
C ARG A 388 32.54 -13.55 -42.48
N ALA A 389 32.50 -12.35 -41.91
CA ALA A 389 33.15 -11.18 -42.48
C ALA A 389 33.95 -10.44 -41.39
N ARG A 390 35.20 -10.08 -41.70
CA ARG A 390 36.05 -9.16 -40.92
C ARG A 390 36.22 -7.90 -41.75
N HIS A 391 36.28 -6.73 -41.12
CA HIS A 391 37.05 -5.61 -41.66
C HIS A 391 37.96 -5.01 -40.58
N ARG A 392 39.11 -4.49 -41.03
CA ARG A 392 40.21 -3.90 -40.24
C ARG A 392 40.61 -2.58 -40.91
N GLY A 393 41.13 -1.64 -40.11
CA GLY A 393 41.74 -0.36 -40.48
C GLY A 393 41.49 0.63 -39.33
N ALA A 394 42.42 1.01 -38.45
CA ALA A 394 43.85 1.39 -38.57
C ALA A 394 44.05 2.68 -39.40
N GLY A 395 44.65 3.76 -38.87
CA GLY A 395 45.17 4.02 -37.52
C GLY A 395 45.80 5.43 -37.43
N GLY A 396 46.43 5.81 -36.30
CA GLY A 396 47.18 7.07 -36.18
C GLY A 396 47.46 7.55 -34.74
N LEU A 397 48.73 7.51 -34.35
CA LEU A 397 49.35 8.09 -33.12
C LEU A 397 50.60 8.90 -33.60
N PRO A 398 51.43 9.56 -32.75
CA PRO A 398 51.37 9.84 -31.30
C PRO A 398 51.41 11.37 -30.99
N ASN A 399 51.37 11.87 -29.73
CA ASN A 399 52.52 12.16 -28.83
C ASN A 399 52.03 13.12 -27.69
N ARG A 400 52.66 13.40 -26.53
CA ARG A 400 53.84 12.87 -25.76
C ARG A 400 53.86 13.55 -24.36
N THR A 401 54.14 12.82 -23.24
CA THR A 401 54.79 13.27 -21.96
C THR A 401 54.31 14.53 -21.20
N ARG A 402 54.26 14.67 -19.84
CA ARG A 402 54.66 13.97 -18.58
C ARG A 402 53.70 14.54 -17.47
N HIS A 403 53.56 14.11 -16.21
CA HIS A 403 54.44 13.46 -15.22
C HIS A 403 53.60 12.60 -14.22
N ALA A 404 54.20 11.56 -13.64
CA ALA A 404 53.76 10.89 -12.40
C ALA A 404 54.31 11.67 -11.17
N GLU A 405 54.01 11.46 -9.88
CA GLU A 405 53.31 10.46 -9.02
C GLU A 405 53.15 11.17 -7.61
N PRO A 406 52.65 10.59 -6.49
CA PRO A 406 52.21 9.21 -6.25
C PRO A 406 50.84 9.03 -5.55
N GLU A 407 50.54 7.77 -5.28
CA GLU A 407 49.31 7.20 -4.76
C GLU A 407 49.03 7.47 -3.26
N SER A 408 47.75 7.48 -2.90
CA SER A 408 47.29 6.76 -1.71
C SER A 408 45.98 6.04 -2.02
N GLN A 409 46.04 4.72 -2.14
CA GLN A 409 44.87 3.88 -2.42
C GLN A 409 44.00 3.72 -1.17
N ALA A 410 42.69 3.93 -1.29
CA ALA A 410 41.68 3.36 -0.40
C ALA A 410 40.40 3.09 -1.20
N LEU A 411 39.80 1.92 -1.00
CA LEU A 411 38.73 1.41 -1.87
C LEU A 411 37.36 2.05 -1.61
N SER A 412 36.59 2.13 -2.69
CA SER A 412 35.15 1.82 -2.78
C SER A 412 34.46 1.30 -1.50
N VAL A 413 33.30 1.88 -1.18
CA VAL A 413 32.00 1.17 -1.10
C VAL A 413 30.85 2.20 -0.99
N LEU A 414 29.89 2.12 -1.92
CA LEU A 414 28.53 2.66 -1.83
C LEU A 414 27.61 1.57 -1.24
N PRO A 415 26.36 1.86 -0.80
CA PRO A 415 25.70 3.17 -0.61
C PRO A 415 25.07 3.33 0.79
N GLY A 416 24.43 4.48 1.01
CA GLY A 416 23.32 4.68 1.94
C GLY A 416 22.16 5.32 1.20
#